data_AF-A0A3B8JNC2-F1
#
_entry.id   AF-A0A3B8JNC2-F1
#
_cell.length_a   1.000
_cell.length_b   1.000
_cell.length_c   1.000
_cell.angle_alpha   90.00
_cell.angle_beta   90.00
_cell.angle_gamma   90.00
#
_symmetry.space_group_name_H-M   'P 1'
#
loop_
_entity.id
_entity.type
_entity.pdbx_description
1 polymer ?
#
loop_
_entity_poly.entity_id
_entity_poly.type
_entity_poly.pdbx_seq_one_letter_code
_entity_poly.pdbx_strand_id
1 'polypeptide(L)' 'MPPVFCLETWLRQIIINLLHNSLKFTQAGGQVRVRVTLQDEYVQLAISDTGIGIPASEIPKIFD' A
#
# COMPACT_ATOMS: atom_id res chain seq x y z
N MET A 1 15.34 7.89 -4.94
CA MET A 1 14.04 7.59 -5.60
C MET A 1 13.95 8.46 -6.84
N PRO A 2 13.47 7.96 -7.98
CA PRO A 2 13.21 8.83 -9.14
C PRO A 2 12.20 9.91 -8.74
N PRO A 3 12.35 11.15 -9.24
CA PRO A 3 11.36 12.20 -9.00
C PRO A 3 10.04 11.82 -9.65
N VAL A 4 8.94 12.00 -8.91
CA VAL A 4 7.57 11.70 -9.38
C VAL A 4 6.75 12.98 -9.30
N PHE A 5 6.16 13.39 -10.42
CA PHE A 5 5.22 14.50 -10.44
C PHE A 5 3.89 14.06 -9.84
N CYS A 6 3.56 14.59 -8.66
CA CYS A 6 2.32 14.30 -7.96
C CYS A 6 1.98 15.42 -6.97
N LEU A 7 0.73 15.44 -6.49
CA LEU A 7 0.35 16.25 -5.34
C LEU A 7 0.85 15.55 -4.07
N GLU A 8 1.85 16.13 -3.42
CA GLU A 8 2.53 15.55 -2.25
C GLU A 8 1.54 15.16 -1.14
N THR A 9 0.55 16.02 -0.88
CA THR A 9 -0.45 15.80 0.17
C THR A 9 -1.32 14.58 -0.11
N TRP A 10 -1.71 14.35 -1.36
CA TRP A 10 -2.52 13.21 -1.76
C TRP A 10 -1.72 11.93 -1.72
N LEU A 11 -0.47 11.96 -2.22
CA LEU A 11 0.42 10.81 -2.15
C LEU A 11 0.68 10.40 -0.69
N ARG A 12 0.95 11.39 0.19
CA ARG A 12 1.10 11.18 1.63
C ARG A 12 -0.14 10.52 2.24
N GLN A 13 -1.34 11.01 1.91
CA GLN A 13 -2.59 10.44 2.44
C GLN A 13 -2.79 8.98 1.99
N ILE A 14 -2.55 8.68 0.71
CA ILE A 14 -2.65 7.32 0.17
C ILE A 14 -1.68 6.40 0.93
N ILE A 15 -0.42 6.81 1.10
CA ILE A 15 0.60 6.03 1.82
C ILE A 15 0.18 5.77 3.27
N ILE A 16 -0.30 6.80 3.97
CA ILE A 16 -0.77 6.67 5.35
C ILE A 16 -1.93 5.67 5.44
N ASN A 17 -2.93 5.77 4.56
CA ASN A 17 -4.08 4.88 4.57
C ASN A 17 -3.67 3.41 4.34
N LEU A 18 -2.81 3.17 3.35
CA LEU A 18 -2.37 1.81 3.03
C LEU A 18 -1.47 1.22 4.11
N LEU A 19 -0.54 2.00 4.69
CA LEU A 19 0.30 1.56 5.80
C LEU A 19 -0.52 1.30 7.06
N HIS A 20 -1.48 2.17 7.36
CA HIS A 20 -2.37 2.00 8.51
C HIS A 20 -3.18 0.71 8.38
N ASN A 21 -3.75 0.44 7.19
CA ASN A 21 -4.45 -0.82 6.95
C ASN A 21 -3.51 -2.02 7.11
N SER A 22 -2.33 -1.96 6.51
CA SER A 22 -1.33 -3.04 6.60
C SER A 22 -0.96 -3.36 8.05
N LEU A 23 -0.66 -2.33 8.85
CA LEU A 23 -0.32 -2.48 10.27
C LEU A 23 -1.51 -2.97 11.10
N LYS A 24 -2.72 -2.47 10.84
CA LYS A 24 -3.94 -2.87 11.54
C LYS A 24 -4.26 -4.35 11.37
N PHE A 25 -4.00 -4.92 10.19
CA PHE A 25 -4.37 -6.30 9.87
C PHE A 25 -3.20 -7.30 9.97
N THR A 26 -1.99 -6.84 10.29
CA THR A 26 -0.81 -7.69 10.55
C THR A 26 -0.73 -8.07 12.02
N GLN A 27 -0.62 -9.37 12.32
CA GLN A 27 -0.45 -9.85 13.70
C GLN A 27 0.96 -9.60 14.25
N ALA A 28 1.12 -9.71 15.57
CA ALA A 28 2.42 -9.61 16.22
C ALA A 28 3.43 -10.61 15.63
N GLY A 29 4.63 -10.13 15.29
CA GLY A 29 5.65 -10.93 14.61
C GLY A 29 5.51 -11.00 13.08
N GLY A 30 4.43 -10.45 12.51
CA GLY A 30 4.27 -10.28 11.08
C GLY A 30 5.13 -9.14 10.50
N GLN A 31 5.07 -8.98 9.19
CA GLN A 31 5.89 -8.01 8.46
C GLN A 31 5.04 -7.18 7.51
N VAL A 32 5.35 -5.89 7.45
CA VAL A 32 4.88 -4.99 6.39
C VAL A 32 6.09 -4.54 5.59
N ARG A 33 6.03 -4.71 4.27
CA ARG A 33 7.08 -4.39 3.32
C ARG A 33 6.63 -3.29 2.38
N VAL A 34 7.44 -2.25 2.26
CA VAL A 34 7.26 -1.18 1.27
C VAL A 34 8.31 -1.35 0.19
N ARG A 35 7.88 -1.35 -1.07
CA ARG A 35 8.77 -1.43 -2.24
C ARG A 35 8.41 -0.33 -3.24
N VAL A 36 9.43 0.34 -3.76
CA VAL A 36 9.30 1.27 -4.87
C VAL A 36 10.09 0.71 -6.05
N THR A 37 9.43 0.56 -7.20
CA THR A 37 10.06 0.06 -8.42
C THR A 37 9.75 1.02 -9.56
N LEU A 38 10.74 1.39 -10.36
CA LEU A 38 10.51 2.09 -11.62
C LEU A 38 10.07 1.03 -12.65
N GLN A 39 8.90 1.24 -13.25
CA GLN A 39 8.31 0.39 -14.29
C GLN A 39 8.11 1.27 -15.52
N ASP A 40 9.01 1.18 -16.50
CA ASP A 40 9.01 1.99 -17.72
C ASP A 40 8.66 3.47 -17.46
N GLU A 41 7.41 3.86 -17.73
CA GLU A 41 6.92 5.24 -17.63
C GLU A 41 6.35 5.65 -16.26
N TYR A 42 6.25 4.74 -15.30
CA TYR A 42 5.65 5.00 -13.99
C TYR A 42 6.45 4.43 -12.82
N VAL A 43 6.17 4.96 -11.63
CA VAL A 43 6.72 4.44 -10.38
C VAL A 43 5.66 3.61 -9.69
N GLN A 44 5.95 2.34 -9.47
CA GLN A 44 5.12 1.43 -8.70
C GLN A 44 5.53 1.48 -7.22
N LEU A 45 4.64 1.97 -6.37
CA LEU A 45 4.71 1.82 -4.93
C LEU A 45 3.84 0.63 -4.50
N ALA A 46 4.45 -0.39 -3.90
CA ALA A 46 3.77 -1.56 -3.38
C ALA A 46 3.95 -1.62 -1.85
N ILE A 47 2.84 -1.82 -1.15
CA ILE A 47 2.81 -2.13 0.28
C ILE A 47 2.24 -3.55 0.40
N SER A 48 2.98 -4.44 1.03
CA SER A 48 2.60 -5.85 1.22
C SER A 48 2.74 -6.22 2.68
N ASP A 49 1.74 -6.91 3.22
CA ASP A 49 1.74 -7.36 4.59
C ASP A 49 1.53 -8.88 4.71
N THR A 50 1.82 -9.43 5.88
CA THR A 50 1.60 -10.84 6.22
C THR A 50 0.39 -11.01 7.13
N GLY A 51 -0.61 -10.13 7.00
CA GLY A 51 -1.80 -10.14 7.82
C GLY A 51 -2.81 -11.22 7.45
N ILE A 52 -4.03 -11.08 7.99
CA ILE A 52 -5.14 -12.03 7.75
C ILE A 52 -5.60 -12.11 6.29
N GLY A 53 -5.18 -11.16 5.44
CA GLY A 53 -5.67 -11.03 4.07
C GLY A 53 -7.10 -10.50 3.99
N ILE A 54 -7.63 -10.43 2.78
CA ILE A 54 -8.99 -9.98 2.50
C ILE A 54 -9.74 -11.13 1.83
N PRO A 55 -10.94 -11.51 2.31
CA PRO A 55 -11.77 -12.51 1.65
C PRO A 55 -12.06 -12.11 0.19
N ALA A 56 -12.01 -13.07 -0.74
CA ALA A 56 -12.19 -12.79 -2.17
C ALA A 56 -13.51 -12.08 -2.51
N SER A 57 -14.57 -12.36 -1.74
CA SER A 57 -15.89 -11.71 -1.87
C SER A 57 -15.90 -10.24 -1.45
N GLU A 58 -14.92 -9.81 -0.65
CA GLU A 58 -14.81 -8.44 -0.15
C GLU A 58 -13.88 -7.57 -1.01
N ILE A 59 -12.96 -8.18 -1.77
CA ILE A 59 -12.03 -7.46 -2.66
C ILE A 59 -12.71 -6.42 -3.56
N PRO A 60 -13.87 -6.69 -4.20
CA PRO A 60 -14.52 -5.69 -5.05
C PRO A 60 -15.02 -4.45 -4.31
N LYS A 61 -15.19 -4.53 -2.98
CA LYS A 61 -15.83 -3.48 -2.15
C LYS A 61 -14.84 -2.66 -1.34
N ILE A 62 -13.53 -2.91 -1.45
CA ILE A 62 -12.52 -2.27 -0.58
C ILE A 62 -12.32 -0.77 -0.87
N PHE A 63 -12.88 -0.27 -1.97
CA PHE A 63 -12.81 1.12 -2.41
C PHE A 63 -14.19 1.78 -2.56
N ASP A 64 -15.28 1.08 -2.24
CA ASP A 64 -16.64 1.63 -2.17
C ASP A 64 -16.88 2.37 -0.85
#